data_AF-A0A966RCQ7-F1
#
_entry.id   AF-A0A966RCQ7-F1
#
_cell.length_a   1.000
_cell.length_b   1.000
_cell.length_c   1.000
_cell.angle_alpha   90.00
_cell.angle_beta   90.00
_cell.angle_gamma   90.00
#
_symmetry.space_group_name_H-M   'P 1'
#
loop_
_entity.id
_entity.type
_entity.pdbx_description
1 polymer ?
#
loop_
_entity_poly.entity_id
_entity_poly.type
_entity_poly.pdbx_seq_one_letter_code
_entity_poly.pdbx_strand_id
1 'polypeptide(L)'
;MSGNKITGGKPGPGRPKGSPNKVSTEAKNAIALAAANLGGHNRLVDWVKEDPKNESAFWTSIYPKLIAVSVVGPGDDGSHKLVVSWQG
;
A
#
# COMPACT_ATOMS: atom_id res chain seq x y z
N MET A 1 24.67 51.97 -1.26
CA MET A 1 23.94 50.90 -0.55
C MET A 1 22.67 50.61 -1.35
N SER A 2 22.60 49.49 -2.09
CA SER A 2 21.38 49.09 -2.79
C SER A 2 20.90 47.78 -2.16
N GLY A 3 19.80 47.86 -1.42
CA GLY A 3 19.20 46.75 -0.69
C GLY A 3 18.56 45.75 -1.66
N ASN A 4 18.93 44.49 -1.53
CA ASN A 4 18.36 43.40 -2.31
C ASN A 4 16.92 43.14 -1.84
N LYS A 5 15.94 43.39 -2.71
CA LYS A 5 14.51 43.22 -2.42
C LYS A 5 14.14 41.75 -2.56
N ILE A 6 14.03 41.02 -1.45
CA ILE A 6 13.49 39.65 -1.45
C ILE A 6 12.01 39.73 -1.86
N THR A 7 11.70 39.32 -3.08
CA THR A 7 10.34 39.24 -3.61
C THR A 7 9.57 38.17 -2.84
N GLY A 8 8.62 38.61 -2.01
CA GLY A 8 7.73 37.75 -1.21
C GLY A 8 6.75 36.93 -2.05
N GLY A 9 7.26 35.92 -2.75
CA GLY A 9 6.43 34.85 -3.31
C GLY A 9 5.81 34.04 -2.17
N LYS A 10 4.49 33.85 -2.20
CA LYS A 10 3.81 32.92 -1.28
C LYS A 10 4.51 31.56 -1.39
N PRO A 11 4.87 30.90 -0.27
CA PRO A 11 5.38 29.53 -0.31
C PRO A 11 4.47 28.70 -1.21
N GLY A 12 5.05 28.05 -2.22
CA GLY A 12 4.29 27.20 -3.13
C GLY A 12 3.47 26.20 -2.31
N PRO A 13 2.27 25.80 -2.78
CA PRO A 13 1.46 24.83 -2.07
C PRO A 13 2.36 23.62 -1.77
N GLY A 14 2.52 23.33 -0.48
CA GLY A 14 3.36 22.23 -0.04
C GLY A 14 2.93 20.94 -0.73
N ARG A 15 3.79 19.92 -0.66
CA ARG A 15 3.51 18.61 -1.22
C ARG A 15 2.07 18.17 -0.89
N PRO A 16 1.23 17.84 -1.90
CA PRO A 16 -0.17 17.47 -1.66
C PRO A 16 -0.29 16.37 -0.61
N LYS A 17 -1.18 16.55 0.36
CA LYS A 17 -1.51 15.54 1.37
C LYS A 17 -1.95 14.25 0.65
N GLY A 18 -1.35 13.11 1.01
CA GLY A 18 -1.61 11.80 0.38
C GLY A 18 -0.72 11.47 -0.83
N SER A 19 0.18 12.37 -1.26
CA SER A 19 1.09 12.03 -2.37
C SER A 19 2.05 10.89 -1.98
N PRO A 20 2.14 9.79 -2.75
CA PRO A 20 2.97 8.63 -2.40
C PRO A 20 4.45 8.99 -2.26
N ASN A 21 5.10 8.57 -1.17
CA ASN A 21 6.53 8.79 -1.01
C ASN A 21 7.31 7.93 -2.03
N LYS A 22 8.04 8.56 -2.95
CA LYS A 22 8.75 7.85 -4.03
C LYS A 22 9.64 6.73 -3.51
N VAL A 23 10.37 6.99 -2.43
CA VAL A 23 11.26 6.02 -1.77
C VAL A 23 10.47 4.82 -1.22
N SER A 24 9.29 5.04 -0.64
CA SER A 24 8.49 3.93 -0.12
C SER A 24 7.82 3.13 -1.24
N THR A 25 7.45 3.78 -2.35
CA THR A 25 6.95 3.10 -3.55
C THR A 25 8.03 2.23 -4.21
N GLU A 26 9.26 2.75 -4.36
CA GLU A 26 10.40 2.00 -4.89
C GLU A 26 10.73 0.78 -4.03
N ALA A 27 10.75 0.94 -2.71
CA ALA A 27 10.97 -0.16 -1.77
C ALA A 27 9.90 -1.26 -1.91
N LYS A 28 8.61 -0.88 -2.00
CA LYS A 28 7.51 -1.84 -2.24
C LYS A 28 7.69 -2.60 -3.55
N ASN A 29 8.08 -1.91 -4.61
CA ASN A 29 8.31 -2.52 -5.92
C ASN A 29 9.50 -3.50 -5.89
N ALA A 30 10.61 -3.13 -5.24
CA ALA A 30 11.77 -4.01 -5.10
C ALA A 30 11.41 -5.29 -4.33
N ILE A 31 10.65 -5.17 -3.24
CA ILE A 31 10.18 -6.32 -2.46
C ILE A 31 9.24 -7.21 -3.28
N ALA A 32 8.31 -6.63 -4.03
CA ALA A 32 7.40 -7.39 -4.89
C ALA A 32 8.16 -8.16 -5.98
N LEU A 33 9.17 -7.53 -6.59
CA LEU A 33 9.98 -8.14 -7.64
C LEU A 33 10.88 -9.26 -7.08
N ALA A 34 11.46 -9.07 -5.90
CA ALA A 34 12.18 -10.12 -5.19
C ALA A 34 11.27 -11.32 -4.85
N ALA A 35 10.05 -11.06 -4.36
CA ALA A 35 9.09 -12.11 -4.05
C ALA A 35 8.66 -12.90 -5.30
N ALA A 36 8.48 -12.22 -6.44
CA ALA A 36 8.19 -12.87 -7.71
C ALA A 36 9.36 -13.77 -8.16
N ASN A 37 10.60 -13.27 -8.07
CA ASN A 37 11.80 -14.03 -8.45
C ASN A 37 12.07 -15.25 -7.55
N LEU A 38 11.66 -15.20 -6.27
CA LEU A 38 11.76 -16.33 -5.35
C LEU A 38 10.74 -17.46 -5.63
N GLY A 39 9.89 -17.30 -6.64
CA GLY A 39 8.89 -18.28 -7.05
C GLY A 39 7.44 -17.85 -6.81
N GLY A 40 7.22 -16.62 -6.31
CA GLY A 40 5.91 -16.01 -6.19
C GLY A 40 4.90 -16.87 -5.43
N HIS A 41 3.69 -16.98 -5.96
CA HIS A 41 2.61 -17.73 -5.31
C HIS A 41 2.91 -19.24 -5.21
N ASN A 42 3.63 -19.81 -6.19
CA ASN A 42 3.96 -21.23 -6.17
C ASN A 42 4.85 -21.59 -4.98
N ARG A 43 5.91 -20.81 -4.76
CA ARG A 43 6.79 -21.01 -3.60
C ARG A 43 6.05 -20.87 -2.26
N LEU A 44 5.06 -19.96 -2.20
CA LEU A 44 4.20 -19.78 -1.03
C LEU A 44 3.32 -21.01 -0.78
N VAL A 45 2.69 -21.55 -1.83
CA VAL A 45 1.88 -22.77 -1.73
C VAL A 45 2.74 -23.96 -1.30
N ASP A 46 3.93 -24.10 -1.87
CA ASP A 46 4.86 -25.18 -1.51
C ASP A 46 5.29 -25.07 -0.04
N TRP A 47 5.60 -23.86 0.43
CA TRP A 47 5.91 -23.60 1.84
C TRP A 47 4.75 -23.92 2.78
N VAL A 48 3.52 -23.55 2.41
CA VAL A 48 2.31 -23.84 3.21
C VAL A 48 2.11 -25.35 3.35
N LYS A 49 2.33 -26.12 2.28
CA LYS A 49 2.17 -27.58 2.27
C LYS A 49 3.29 -28.34 3.01
N GLU A 50 4.43 -27.69 3.24
CA GLU A 50 5.63 -28.32 3.81
C GLU A 50 5.46 -28.72 5.29
N ASP A 51 4.70 -27.93 6.08
CA ASP A 51 4.47 -28.18 7.51
C ASP A 51 3.07 -27.66 7.93
N PRO A 52 2.27 -28.43 8.71
CA PRO A 52 1.01 -27.95 9.28
C PRO A 52 1.10 -26.61 10.05
N LYS A 53 2.27 -26.29 10.62
CA LYS A 53 2.52 -25.00 11.27
C LYS A 53 2.54 -23.83 10.28
N ASN A 54 3.07 -24.04 9.08
CA ASN A 54 3.09 -23.03 8.02
C ASN A 54 1.67 -22.77 7.52
N GLU A 55 0.87 -23.83 7.37
CA GLU A 55 -0.56 -23.71 7.07
C GLU A 55 -1.31 -22.94 8.16
N SER A 56 -1.08 -23.25 9.44
CA SER A 56 -1.67 -22.48 10.54
C SER A 56 -1.26 -21.00 10.50
N ALA A 57 0.02 -20.71 10.26
CA ALA A 57 0.53 -19.35 10.15
C ALA A 57 -0.11 -18.59 8.96
N PHE A 58 -0.30 -19.27 7.82
CA PHE A 58 -0.98 -18.70 6.68
C PHE A 58 -2.41 -18.27 7.03
N TRP A 59 -3.20 -19.16 7.64
CA TRP A 59 -4.60 -18.89 7.97
C TRP A 59 -4.80 -17.89 9.11
N THR A 60 -3.90 -17.86 10.09
CA THR A 60 -4.06 -17.00 11.28
C THR A 60 -3.43 -15.63 11.13
N SER A 61 -2.34 -15.52 10.36
CA SER A 61 -1.52 -14.30 10.34
C SER A 61 -1.47 -13.60 8.99
N ILE A 62 -1.53 -14.35 7.89
CA ILE A 62 -1.43 -13.78 6.53
C ILE A 62 -2.83 -13.48 5.99
N TYR A 63 -3.70 -14.50 5.94
CA TYR A 63 -5.03 -14.39 5.33
C TYR A 63 -5.92 -13.29 5.95
N PRO A 64 -5.99 -13.11 7.28
CA PRO A 64 -6.85 -12.07 7.87
C PRO A 64 -6.42 -10.64 7.52
N LYS A 65 -5.11 -10.41 7.33
CA LYS A 65 -4.59 -9.09 6.95
C LYS A 65 -5.00 -8.69 5.54
N LEU A 66 -5.13 -9.67 4.62
CA LEU A 66 -5.59 -9.42 3.26
C LEU A 66 -7.06 -8.99 3.24
N ILE A 67 -7.88 -9.60 4.10
CA ILE A 67 -9.30 -9.21 4.28
C ILE A 67 -9.37 -7.80 4.85
N ALA A 68 -8.63 -7.52 5.93
CA ALA A 68 -8.64 -6.20 6.55
C ALA A 68 -8.20 -5.10 5.57
N VAL A 69 -7.16 -5.33 4.76
CA VAL A 69 -6.70 -4.37 3.74
C VAL A 69 -7.74 -4.16 2.63
N SER A 70 -8.57 -5.16 2.32
CA SER A 70 -9.67 -5.03 1.35
C SER A 70 -10.89 -4.31 1.92
N VAL A 71 -11.11 -4.42 3.24
CA VAL A 71 -12.20 -3.78 3.99
C VAL A 71 -11.82 -2.39 4.49
N VAL A 72 -10.56 -1.96 4.37
CA VAL A 72 -10.18 -0.55 4.49
C VAL A 72 -10.33 0.06 3.10
N GLY A 73 -11.32 0.94 2.92
CA GLY A 73 -11.59 1.61 1.64
C GLY A 73 -10.38 2.39 1.13
N PRO A 74 -10.31 2.70 -0.18
CA PRO A 74 -9.13 3.29 -0.82
C PRO A 74 -8.75 4.70 -0.33
N GLY A 75 -9.53 5.31 0.56
CA GLY A 75 -9.21 6.60 1.17
C GLY A 75 -8.30 6.44 2.39
N ASP A 76 -7.33 7.34 2.52
CA ASP A 76 -6.39 7.44 3.66
C ASP A 76 -7.08 7.65 5.04
N ASP A 77 -8.41 7.81 5.06
CA ASP A 77 -9.28 8.02 6.22
C ASP A 77 -10.28 6.87 6.48
N GLY A 78 -10.22 5.76 5.73
CA GLY A 78 -11.19 4.67 5.84
C GLY A 78 -12.51 4.94 5.11
N SER A 79 -12.56 5.92 4.20
CA SER A 79 -13.75 6.21 3.41
C SER A 79 -14.06 5.12 2.38
N HIS A 80 -15.32 4.68 2.36
CA HIS A 80 -15.87 3.72 1.41
C HIS A 80 -16.80 4.43 0.42
N LYS A 81 -16.59 4.21 -0.89
CA LYS A 81 -17.54 4.63 -1.92
C LYS A 81 -18.52 3.49 -2.17
N LEU A 82 -19.62 3.45 -1.43
CA LEU A 82 -20.72 2.52 -1.70
C LEU A 82 -21.55 3.05 -2.88
N VAL A 83 -21.51 2.35 -4.02
CA VAL A 83 -22.42 2.60 -5.14
C VAL A 83 -23.56 1.61 -5.02
N VAL A 84 -24.73 2.09 -4.60
CA VAL A 84 -25.95 1.29 -4.56
C VAL A 84 -26.80 1.66 -5.77
N SER A 85 -26.92 0.76 -6.73
CA SER A 85 -27.89 0.86 -7.82
C SER A 85 -29.09 0.00 -7.49
N TRP A 86 -30.24 0.63 -7.25
CA TRP A 86 -31.52 -0.07 -7.17
C TRP A 86 -32.06 -0.31 -8.57
N GLN A 87 -32.46 -1.54 -8.86
CA GLN A 87 -33.22 -1.88 -10.06
C GLN A 87 -34.68 -2.07 -9.62
N GLY A 88 -35.54 -1.14 -10.05
CA GLY A 88 -36.99 -1.18 -9.92
C GLY A 88 -37.61 -0.82 -11.25
#